data_AF-A0A5Q4EL73-F1
#
_entry.id   AF-A0A5Q4EL73-F1
#
_cell.length_a   1.000
_cell.length_b   1.000
_cell.length_c   1.000
_cell.angle_alpha   90.00
_cell.angle_beta   90.00
_cell.angle_gamma   90.00
#
_symmetry.space_group_name_H-M   'P 1'
#
loop_
_entity.id
_entity.type
_entity.pdbx_description
1 polymer ?
#
loop_
_entity_poly.entity_id
_entity_poly.type
_entity_poly.pdbx_seq_one_letter_code
_entity_poly.pdbx_strand_id
1 'polypeptide(L)' 'MRKLNKFGKGLFVVGVGAVVGFGALAQSVDAKRPSAGGGCLPGVYCLDVWDPVICPNGQVYSNDCYAAKACQTGCTPVYY' A
#
# COMPACT_ATOMS: atom_id res chain seq x y z
N MET A 1 -21.06 -52.31 -5.13
CA MET A 1 -21.42 -51.33 -6.17
C MET A 1 -22.39 -50.30 -5.60
N ARG A 2 -22.03 -49.02 -5.51
CA ARG A 2 -22.91 -47.87 -5.73
C ARG A 2 -22.08 -46.59 -5.80
N LYS A 3 -22.47 -45.76 -6.75
CA LYS A 3 -21.77 -44.66 -7.38
C LYS A 3 -21.38 -43.52 -6.41
N LEU A 4 -20.30 -42.86 -6.76
CA LEU A 4 -19.99 -41.44 -6.54
C LEU A 4 -21.25 -40.55 -6.65
N ASN A 5 -21.30 -39.40 -5.94
CA ASN A 5 -21.64 -38.08 -6.52
C ASN A 5 -21.78 -36.93 -5.49
N LYS A 6 -20.96 -35.89 -5.72
CA LYS A 6 -21.32 -34.46 -5.87
C LYS A 6 -21.72 -33.60 -4.65
N PHE A 7 -20.96 -32.50 -4.55
CA PHE A 7 -21.37 -31.11 -4.26
C PHE A 7 -21.90 -30.78 -2.87
N GLY A 8 -21.05 -30.10 -2.11
CA GLY A 8 -21.45 -29.24 -0.99
C GLY A 8 -20.38 -28.19 -0.73
N LYS A 9 -20.42 -27.11 -1.50
CA LYS A 9 -19.66 -25.88 -1.22
C LYS A 9 -20.14 -25.30 0.12
N GLY A 10 -19.22 -24.81 0.94
CA GLY A 10 -19.54 -24.06 2.16
C GLY A 10 -18.37 -24.16 3.14
N LEU A 11 -17.28 -23.43 2.93
CA LEU A 11 -17.09 -22.10 3.51
C LEU A 11 -17.50 -22.06 5.00
N PHE A 12 -16.71 -22.68 5.87
CA PHE A 12 -16.65 -22.33 7.30
C PHE A 12 -15.29 -22.77 7.83
N VAL A 13 -14.26 -21.96 7.61
CA VAL A 13 -13.02 -22.05 8.39
C VAL A 13 -12.82 -20.69 9.03
N VAL A 14 -13.58 -20.47 10.09
CA VAL A 14 -13.24 -19.52 11.14
C VAL A 14 -12.67 -20.35 12.26
N GLY A 15 -11.47 -19.99 12.73
CA GLY A 15 -11.05 -20.32 14.09
C GLY A 15 -9.81 -21.19 14.22
N VAL A 16 -8.65 -20.54 14.24
CA VAL A 16 -7.55 -20.76 15.20
C VAL A 16 -7.06 -22.20 15.40
N GLY A 17 -5.91 -22.54 14.79
CA GLY A 17 -5.04 -23.62 15.26
C GLY A 17 -4.13 -24.24 14.18
N ALA A 18 -2.82 -24.29 14.46
CA ALA A 18 -1.71 -24.93 13.71
C ALA A 18 -1.18 -24.12 12.50
N VAL A 19 -0.14 -23.28 12.58
CA VAL A 19 1.27 -23.54 12.97
C VAL A 19 1.75 -24.94 12.61
N VAL A 20 2.17 -25.14 11.35
CA VAL A 20 3.49 -25.67 10.89
C VAL A 20 3.43 -25.77 9.36
N GLY A 21 4.31 -25.04 8.66
CA GLY A 21 4.81 -25.34 7.32
C GLY A 21 3.81 -25.36 6.16
N PHE A 22 3.62 -24.22 5.48
CA PHE A 22 3.63 -24.02 4.02
C PHE A 22 3.24 -22.56 3.76
N GLY A 23 4.08 -21.85 3.01
CA GLY A 23 3.76 -20.51 2.52
C GLY A 23 4.59 -19.42 3.19
N ALA A 24 5.76 -19.18 2.62
CA ALA A 24 6.44 -17.89 2.66
C ALA A 24 5.58 -16.80 1.99
N LEU A 25 4.39 -16.54 2.52
CA LEU A 25 3.76 -15.24 2.38
C LEU A 25 4.30 -14.40 3.53
N ALA A 26 5.60 -14.11 3.41
CA ALA A 26 6.16 -12.94 4.03
C ALA A 26 5.20 -11.80 3.68
N GLN A 27 4.47 -11.33 4.68
CA GLN A 27 3.88 -10.01 4.60
C GLN A 27 5.10 -9.09 4.55
N SER A 28 5.57 -8.82 3.33
CA SER A 28 6.35 -7.64 3.04
C SER A 28 5.41 -6.49 3.38
N VAL A 29 5.41 -6.10 4.66
CA VAL A 29 5.21 -4.71 5.01
C VAL A 29 6.41 -4.03 4.40
N ASP A 30 6.27 -3.78 3.09
CA ASP A 30 7.02 -2.76 2.40
C ASP A 30 6.98 -1.60 3.38
N ALA A 31 8.16 -1.16 3.82
CA ALA A 31 8.30 0.06 4.59
C ALA A 31 7.87 1.17 3.63
N LYS A 32 6.55 1.25 3.43
CA LYS A 32 5.89 2.16 2.54
C LYS A 32 6.23 3.48 3.14
N ARG A 33 7.26 4.12 2.56
CA ARG A 33 7.53 5.54 2.75
C ARG A 33 6.16 6.18 2.83
N PRO A 34 5.86 6.94 3.90
CA PRO A 34 4.53 7.49 4.12
C PRO A 34 4.12 8.13 2.82
N SER A 35 3.29 7.42 2.06
CA SER A 35 3.11 7.78 0.66
C SER A 35 2.48 9.16 0.67
N ALA A 36 2.84 10.01 -0.28
CA ALA A 36 2.13 11.24 -0.63
C ALA A 36 0.60 11.01 -0.77
N GLY A 37 -0.03 10.91 0.39
CA GLY A 37 -1.31 10.23 0.61
C GLY A 37 -1.76 10.35 2.08
N GLY A 38 -0.95 10.92 2.95
CA GLY A 38 -1.35 11.44 4.27
C GLY A 38 -2.14 12.76 4.15
N GLY A 39 -3.13 12.84 3.27
CA GLY A 39 -4.05 13.98 3.16
C GLY A 39 -3.42 15.33 2.76
N CYS A 40 -4.29 16.34 2.72
CA CYS A 40 -3.96 17.74 2.47
C CYS A 40 -3.40 18.36 3.76
N LEU A 41 -2.15 18.82 3.74
CA LEU A 41 -1.44 19.37 4.90
C LEU A 41 -1.08 20.84 4.66
N PRO A 42 -2.07 21.76 4.56
CA PRO A 42 -1.78 23.16 4.35
C PRO A 42 -1.08 23.75 5.60
N GLY A 43 -0.12 24.64 5.37
CA GLY A 43 0.58 25.34 6.47
C GLY A 43 1.69 24.56 7.17
N VAL A 44 2.08 23.38 6.67
CA VAL A 44 3.26 22.68 7.19
C VAL A 44 4.57 23.28 6.67
N TYR A 45 5.61 23.15 7.48
CA TYR A 45 7.00 23.38 7.06
C TYR A 45 7.58 22.06 6.58
N CYS A 46 8.18 22.07 5.39
CA CYS A 46 8.85 20.93 4.80
C CYS A 46 10.35 21.13 4.88
N LEU A 47 11.10 20.05 5.12
CA LEU A 47 12.54 20.05 4.96
C LEU A 47 12.89 20.08 3.47
N ASP A 48 13.99 20.73 3.14
CA ASP A 48 14.53 20.82 1.77
C ASP A 48 15.30 19.55 1.37
N VAL A 49 14.74 18.39 1.65
CA VAL A 49 15.25 17.08 1.20
C VAL A 49 14.78 16.82 -0.23
N TRP A 50 15.69 16.41 -1.10
CA TRP A 50 15.36 16.02 -2.47
C TRP A 50 15.05 14.52 -2.56
N ASP A 51 13.77 14.19 -2.67
CA ASP A 51 13.22 12.84 -2.89
C ASP A 51 11.98 12.96 -3.79
N PRO A 52 12.18 13.22 -5.10
CA PRO A 52 11.14 13.78 -5.95
C PRO A 52 9.98 12.82 -6.21
N VAL A 53 8.76 13.37 -6.25
CA VAL A 53 7.54 12.63 -6.58
C VAL A 53 6.74 13.33 -7.67
N ILE A 54 6.21 12.55 -8.60
CA ILE A 54 5.27 13.02 -9.64
C ILE A 54 3.84 12.74 -9.19
N CYS A 55 2.97 13.75 -9.25
CA CYS A 55 1.58 13.65 -8.86
C CYS A 55 0.63 13.62 -10.08
N PRO A 56 -0.65 13.21 -9.93
CA PRO A 56 -1.62 13.13 -11.03
C PRO A 56 -1.90 14.45 -11.76
N ASN A 57 -1.58 15.58 -11.13
CA ASN A 57 -1.63 16.91 -11.76
C ASN A 57 -0.46 17.15 -12.75
N GLY A 58 0.41 16.16 -12.97
CA GLY A 58 1.57 16.22 -13.85
C GLY A 58 2.76 17.00 -13.29
N GLN A 59 2.70 17.46 -12.03
CA GLN A 59 3.77 18.23 -11.40
C GLN A 59 4.70 17.31 -10.63
N VAL A 60 6.00 17.63 -10.66
CA VAL A 60 7.01 17.02 -9.80
C VAL A 60 7.20 17.92 -8.57
N TYR A 61 7.08 17.34 -7.38
CA TYR A 61 7.36 17.99 -6.12
C TYR A 61 8.70 17.49 -5.58
N SER A 62 9.45 18.37 -4.91
CA SER A 62 10.78 18.04 -4.38
C SER A 62 10.79 16.87 -3.39
N ASN A 63 9.68 16.70 -2.66
CA ASN A 63 9.42 15.54 -1.80
C ASN A 63 7.92 15.42 -1.48
N ASP A 64 7.55 14.31 -0.81
CA ASP A 64 6.18 14.00 -0.39
C ASP A 64 5.54 15.11 0.49
N CYS A 65 6.33 15.80 1.32
CA CYS A 65 5.82 16.88 2.17
C CYS A 65 5.36 18.07 1.33
N TYR A 66 6.14 18.47 0.33
CA TYR A 66 5.77 19.55 -0.59
C TYR A 66 4.51 19.19 -1.40
N ALA A 67 4.37 17.93 -1.82
CA ALA A 67 3.16 17.44 -2.46
C ALA A 67 1.93 17.53 -1.53
N ALA A 68 2.06 17.09 -0.28
CA ALA A 68 0.98 17.15 0.72
C ALA A 68 0.60 18.59 1.09
N LYS A 69 1.57 19.52 1.15
CA LYS A 69 1.34 20.96 1.36
C LYS A 69 0.54 21.59 0.22
N ALA A 70 0.76 21.14 -1.00
CA ALA A 70 -0.03 21.51 -2.17
C ALA A 70 -1.32 20.67 -2.32
N CYS A 71 -1.66 19.89 -1.30
CA CYS A 71 -2.85 19.05 -1.24
C CYS A 71 -2.95 18.06 -2.42
N GLN A 72 -1.79 17.58 -2.88
CA GLN A 72 -1.72 16.52 -3.87
C GLN A 72 -1.74 15.16 -3.20
N THR A 73 -2.30 14.19 -3.92
CA THR A 73 -2.42 12.80 -3.48
C THR A 73 -2.12 11.86 -4.65
N GLY A 74 -1.78 10.62 -4.34
CA GLY A 74 -1.52 9.61 -5.36
C GLY A 74 -0.22 9.87 -6.13
N CYS A 75 0.74 10.54 -5.50
CA CYS A 75 2.03 10.78 -6.12
C CYS A 75 2.91 9.54 -6.05
N THR A 76 3.81 9.40 -7.03
CA THR A 76 4.75 8.27 -7.14
C THR A 76 6.18 8.78 -7.20
N PRO A 77 7.16 8.06 -6.63
CA PRO A 77 8.57 8.42 -6.75
C PRO A 77 9.04 8.52 -8.20
N VAL A 78 9.89 9.51 -8.48
CA VAL A 78 10.58 9.64 -9.78
C VAL A 78 11.98 9.08 -9.61
N TYR A 79 12.25 7.94 -10.24
CA TYR A 79 13.59 7.40 -10.39
C TYR A 79 14.11 7.73 -11.79
N TYR A 80 15.34 8.22 -11.88
CA TYR A 80 16.04 8.52 -13.13
C TYR A 80 16.90 7.34 -13.59
#